data_AF-A0A1I2H5V6-F1
#
_entry.id   AF-A0A1I2H5V6-F1
#
_cell.length_a   1.000
_cell.length_b   1.000
_cell.length_c   1.000
_cell.angle_alpha   90.00
_cell.angle_beta   90.00
_cell.angle_gamma   90.00
#
_symmetry.space_group_name_H-M   'P 1'
#
loop_
_entity.id
_entity.type
_entity.pdbx_description
1 polymer ?
#
loop_
_entity_poly.entity_id
_entity_poly.type
_entity_poly.pdbx_seq_one_letter_code
_entity_poly.pdbx_strand_id
1 'polypeptide(L)'
;MREALTALVGARILTVFRRGTQAPAHLRAMAADFDEVRVADRGTTDPAGADIVVTATTATDPILFAKWADPGTHINAVGSSIPTAAELEPELLARAALFTDRRESLLNESGDYRRATHLIDPGHIRGELGEVLTGRLPGRTTPDEITVFKSPGLAVEDVVVARHLHEHALATGRGGRSTSVRPAGRRLVGVETVAVDPVQSFVERRQNRGRRAAAGIA
;
A
#
# COMPACT_ATOMS: atom_id res chain seq x y z
N MET A 1 1.85 -9.62 0.75
CA MET A 1 1.27 -9.86 2.09
C MET A 1 1.90 -11.05 2.78
N ARG A 2 1.74 -12.28 2.27
CA ARG A 2 2.25 -13.53 2.86
C ARG A 2 3.72 -13.46 3.28
N GLU A 3 4.63 -13.26 2.32
CA GLU A 3 6.08 -13.18 2.59
C GLU A 3 6.46 -12.01 3.50
N ALA A 4 5.74 -10.88 3.42
CA ALA A 4 5.99 -9.74 4.30
C ALA A 4 5.67 -10.08 5.76
N LEU A 5 4.56 -10.76 6.04
CA LEU A 5 4.14 -11.08 7.42
C LEU A 5 5.03 -12.14 8.08
N THR A 6 5.46 -13.16 7.32
CA THR A 6 6.23 -14.28 7.89
C THR A 6 7.73 -14.01 7.87
N ALA A 7 8.29 -13.57 6.74
CA ALA A 7 9.74 -13.41 6.59
C ALA A 7 10.29 -12.11 7.18
N LEU A 8 9.51 -11.02 7.19
CA LEU A 8 9.97 -9.73 7.74
C LEU A 8 9.54 -9.52 9.19
N VAL A 9 8.36 -10.04 9.57
CA VAL A 9 7.78 -9.77 10.89
C VAL A 9 7.73 -10.99 11.80
N GLY A 10 7.98 -12.20 11.27
CA GLY A 10 8.00 -13.42 12.08
C GLY A 10 6.64 -13.80 12.66
N ALA A 11 5.54 -13.37 12.03
CA ALA A 11 4.19 -13.69 12.49
C ALA A 11 3.95 -15.21 12.42
N ARG A 12 3.52 -15.79 13.55
CA ARG A 12 3.35 -17.25 13.71
C ARG A 12 1.89 -17.72 13.64
N ILE A 13 0.96 -16.85 14.01
CA ILE A 13 -0.47 -17.11 14.03
C ILE A 13 -1.17 -16.15 13.07
N LEU A 14 -2.03 -16.68 12.20
CA LEU A 14 -2.85 -15.90 11.29
C LEU A 14 -4.33 -16.15 11.55
N THR A 15 -5.07 -15.09 11.87
CA THR A 15 -6.54 -15.14 11.90
C THR A 15 -7.09 -14.39 10.69
N VAL A 16 -7.84 -15.09 9.84
CA VAL A 16 -8.49 -14.50 8.66
C VAL A 16 -9.97 -14.28 8.94
N PHE A 17 -10.39 -13.02 8.94
CA PHE A 17 -11.78 -12.60 9.02
C PHE A 17 -12.34 -12.44 7.62
N ARG A 18 -13.46 -13.11 7.31
CA ARG A 18 -14.04 -13.11 5.96
C ARG A 18 -15.53 -12.78 5.94
N ARG A 19 -15.99 -12.34 4.77
CA ARG A 19 -17.42 -12.31 4.40
C ARG A 19 -17.61 -13.25 3.20
N GLY A 20 -18.52 -14.22 3.32
CA GLY A 20 -18.82 -15.18 2.25
C GLY A 20 -17.70 -16.18 1.95
N THR A 21 -17.70 -16.76 0.74
CA THR A 21 -16.75 -17.82 0.33
C THR A 21 -15.47 -17.22 -0.24
N GLN A 22 -14.58 -16.71 0.62
CA GLN A 22 -13.18 -16.51 0.21
C GLN A 22 -12.62 -17.83 -0.31
N ALA A 23 -11.88 -17.77 -1.43
CA ALA A 23 -11.44 -18.96 -2.14
C ALA A 23 -10.59 -19.86 -1.21
N PRO A 24 -10.96 -21.14 -1.00
CA PRO A 24 -10.18 -22.07 -0.18
C PRO A 24 -8.72 -22.20 -0.62
N ALA A 25 -8.43 -21.95 -1.90
CA ALA A 25 -7.07 -21.91 -2.44
C ALA A 25 -6.23 -20.75 -1.86
N HIS A 26 -6.82 -19.59 -1.62
CA HIS A 26 -6.12 -18.44 -1.04
C HIS A 26 -5.73 -18.71 0.42
N LEU A 27 -6.68 -19.26 1.20
CA LEU A 27 -6.44 -19.67 2.59
C LEU A 27 -5.35 -20.76 2.68
N ARG A 28 -5.41 -21.77 1.81
CA ARG A 28 -4.37 -22.81 1.72
C ARG A 28 -3.00 -22.25 1.37
N ALA A 29 -2.92 -21.30 0.44
CA ALA A 29 -1.66 -20.69 0.04
C ALA A 29 -1.04 -19.80 1.14
N MET A 30 -1.85 -19.26 2.05
CA MET A 30 -1.37 -18.53 3.22
C MET A 30 -0.97 -19.47 4.35
N ALA A 31 -1.73 -20.54 4.59
CA ALA A 31 -1.54 -21.43 5.72
C ALA A 31 -0.23 -22.22 5.75
N ALA A 32 0.46 -22.35 4.62
CA ALA A 32 1.73 -23.08 4.55
C ALA A 32 2.88 -22.42 5.35
N ASP A 33 2.78 -21.12 5.62
CA ASP A 33 3.87 -20.34 6.21
C ASP A 33 3.61 -19.91 7.67
N PHE A 34 2.49 -20.34 8.27
CA PHE A 34 2.11 -20.04 9.65
C PHE A 34 1.98 -21.33 10.46
N ASP A 35 2.31 -21.28 11.75
CA ASP A 35 2.14 -22.44 12.64
C ASP A 35 0.66 -22.74 12.90
N GLU A 36 -0.16 -21.68 12.94
CA GLU A 36 -1.59 -21.78 13.15
C GLU A 36 -2.35 -20.80 12.25
N VAL A 37 -3.37 -21.31 11.55
CA VAL A 37 -4.31 -20.48 10.79
C VAL A 37 -5.72 -20.71 11.28
N ARG A 38 -6.35 -19.62 11.73
CA ARG A 38 -7.74 -19.57 12.16
C ARG A 38 -8.57 -18.84 11.11
N VAL A 39 -9.78 -19.31 10.86
CA VAL A 39 -10.73 -18.64 9.97
C VAL A 39 -11.99 -18.34 10.75
N ALA A 40 -12.38 -17.07 10.77
CA ALA A 40 -13.58 -16.59 11.44
C ALA A 40 -14.46 -15.83 10.45
N ASP A 41 -15.77 -15.96 10.62
CA ASP A 41 -16.71 -15.11 9.90
C ASP A 41 -16.72 -13.71 10.55
N ARG A 42 -16.83 -12.67 9.73
CA ARG A 42 -16.82 -11.29 10.25
C ARG A 42 -17.94 -11.09 11.27
N GLY A 43 -17.60 -10.54 12.43
CA GLY A 43 -18.55 -10.21 13.50
C GLY A 43 -18.81 -11.35 14.48
N THR A 44 -18.25 -12.55 14.28
CA THR A 44 -18.33 -13.64 15.27
C THR A 44 -17.27 -13.55 16.35
N THR A 45 -16.18 -12.84 16.08
CA THR A 45 -15.10 -12.53 17.01
C THR A 45 -14.43 -11.22 16.58
N ASP A 46 -13.46 -10.74 17.37
CA ASP A 46 -12.71 -9.52 17.13
C ASP A 46 -11.19 -9.80 17.10
N PRO A 47 -10.38 -8.86 16.57
CA PRO A 47 -8.93 -9.06 16.48
C PRO A 47 -8.18 -8.64 17.75
N ALA A 48 -8.84 -8.53 18.92
CA ALA A 48 -8.13 -8.22 20.16
C ALA A 48 -7.06 -9.29 20.47
N GLY A 49 -5.94 -8.86 21.05
CA GLY A 49 -4.75 -9.66 21.27
C GLY A 49 -3.84 -9.81 20.04
N ALA A 50 -4.17 -9.23 18.89
CA ALA A 50 -3.31 -9.26 17.73
C ALA A 50 -2.20 -8.18 17.80
N ASP A 51 -0.95 -8.60 17.62
CA ASP A 51 0.18 -7.68 17.45
C ASP A 51 0.06 -6.86 16.16
N ILE A 52 -0.49 -7.48 15.11
CA ILE A 52 -0.65 -6.89 13.78
C ILE A 52 -2.05 -7.18 13.24
N VAL A 53 -2.73 -6.12 12.82
CA VAL A 53 -4.02 -6.20 12.14
C VAL A 53 -3.87 -5.69 10.71
N VAL A 54 -4.43 -6.41 9.74
CA VAL A 54 -4.45 -5.98 8.34
C VAL A 54 -5.89 -5.86 7.88
N THR A 55 -6.29 -4.68 7.43
CA THR A 55 -7.59 -4.46 6.76
C THR A 55 -7.35 -4.32 5.27
N ALA A 56 -7.88 -5.28 4.50
CA ALA A 56 -7.76 -5.35 3.05
C ALA A 56 -9.12 -5.71 2.45
N THR A 57 -10.12 -4.88 2.72
CA THR A 57 -11.54 -5.16 2.45
C THR A 57 -12.17 -4.06 1.60
N THR A 58 -13.29 -4.40 0.96
CA THR A 58 -14.14 -3.43 0.23
C THR A 58 -15.22 -2.82 1.11
N ALA A 59 -15.00 -2.75 2.44
CA ALA A 59 -15.99 -2.21 3.36
C ALA A 59 -16.22 -0.72 3.13
N THR A 60 -17.49 -0.31 3.19
CA THR A 60 -17.88 1.11 3.11
C THR A 60 -17.96 1.77 4.47
N ASP A 61 -18.07 0.98 5.53
CA ASP A 61 -18.23 1.42 6.91
C ASP A 61 -17.26 0.68 7.84
N PRO A 62 -16.85 1.31 8.96
CA PRO A 62 -15.84 0.78 9.86
C PRO A 62 -16.05 -0.69 10.21
N ILE A 63 -14.94 -1.43 10.15
CA ILE A 63 -14.87 -2.86 10.43
C ILE A 63 -13.88 -3.16 11.54
N LEU A 64 -12.98 -2.23 11.86
CA LEU A 64 -12.01 -2.30 12.93
C LEU A 64 -12.25 -1.11 13.86
N PHE A 65 -12.61 -1.42 15.10
CA PHE A 65 -12.98 -0.43 16.11
C PHE A 65 -11.81 -0.22 17.09
N ALA A 66 -11.72 0.98 17.65
CA ALA A 66 -10.68 1.38 18.59
C ALA A 66 -10.57 0.39 19.74
N LYS A 67 -11.69 -0.03 20.33
CA LYS A 67 -11.72 -0.98 21.46
C LYS A 67 -11.05 -2.35 21.19
N TRP A 68 -10.78 -2.70 19.94
CA TRP A 68 -10.13 -3.95 19.57
C TRP A 68 -8.62 -3.83 19.35
N ALA A 69 -8.08 -2.60 19.36
CA ALA A 69 -6.65 -2.35 19.27
C ALA A 69 -6.04 -2.22 20.66
N ASP A 70 -5.25 -3.22 21.04
CA ASP A 70 -4.49 -3.25 22.28
C ASP A 70 -3.26 -2.34 22.20
N PRO A 71 -2.70 -1.89 23.35
CA PRO A 71 -1.40 -1.23 23.37
C PRO A 71 -0.36 -2.04 22.59
N GLY A 72 0.40 -1.35 21.73
CA GLY A 72 1.43 -1.97 20.90
C GLY A 72 0.95 -2.51 19.54
N THR A 73 -0.35 -2.61 19.28
CA THR A 73 -0.86 -3.11 17.99
C THR A 73 -0.39 -2.24 16.81
N HIS A 74 0.06 -2.89 15.74
CA HIS A 74 0.32 -2.26 14.44
C HIS A 74 -0.82 -2.59 13.45
N ILE A 75 -1.27 -1.59 12.69
CA ILE A 75 -2.41 -1.72 11.80
C ILE A 75 -2.01 -1.31 10.40
N ASN A 76 -2.15 -2.21 9.43
CA ASN A 76 -2.01 -1.92 8.01
C ASN A 76 -3.40 -1.83 7.37
N ALA A 77 -3.81 -0.61 6.99
CA ALA A 77 -5.10 -0.36 6.36
C ALA A 77 -4.93 -0.03 4.88
N VAL A 78 -5.35 -0.96 4.02
CA VAL A 78 -5.09 -0.93 2.56
C VAL A 78 -6.35 -1.14 1.70
N GLY A 79 -7.52 -1.41 2.30
CA GLY A 79 -8.69 -1.91 1.57
C GLY A 79 -9.41 -0.90 0.67
N SER A 80 -9.25 0.40 0.89
CA SER A 80 -9.88 1.42 0.04
C SER A 80 -9.12 2.73 -0.06
N SER A 81 -9.08 3.25 -1.29
CA SER A 81 -8.69 4.61 -1.70
C SER A 81 -9.88 5.41 -2.24
N ILE A 82 -11.09 5.08 -1.79
CA ILE A 82 -12.32 5.78 -2.18
C ILE A 82 -12.72 6.73 -1.03
N PRO A 83 -12.96 8.04 -1.31
CA PRO A 83 -13.22 9.03 -0.26
C PRO A 83 -14.44 8.75 0.63
N THR A 84 -15.34 7.86 0.21
CA THR A 84 -16.58 7.50 0.93
C THR A 84 -16.48 6.18 1.68
N ALA A 85 -15.44 5.37 1.45
CA ALA A 85 -15.29 4.05 2.07
C ALA A 85 -14.25 4.08 3.19
N ALA A 86 -14.57 3.42 4.31
CA ALA A 86 -13.70 3.35 5.47
C ALA A 86 -13.72 1.94 6.07
N GLU A 87 -12.56 1.50 6.55
CA GLU A 87 -12.37 0.26 7.29
C GLU A 87 -12.16 0.51 8.79
N LEU A 88 -11.73 1.70 9.17
CA LEU A 88 -11.33 2.06 10.52
C LEU A 88 -12.30 3.02 11.18
N GLU A 89 -12.56 2.83 12.47
CA GLU A 89 -13.29 3.78 13.30
C GLU A 89 -12.47 5.08 13.48
N PRO A 90 -13.09 6.28 13.40
CA PRO A 90 -12.41 7.56 13.62
C PRO A 90 -11.55 7.64 14.88
N GLU A 91 -12.07 7.13 16.00
CA GLU A 91 -11.42 7.10 17.30
C GLU A 91 -10.14 6.25 17.30
N LEU A 92 -10.07 5.23 16.44
CA LEU A 92 -8.87 4.41 16.27
C LEU A 92 -7.77 5.22 15.59
N LEU A 93 -8.09 6.02 14.56
CA LEU A 93 -7.11 6.91 13.94
C LEU A 93 -6.67 7.98 14.93
N ALA A 94 -7.59 8.55 15.71
CA ALA A 94 -7.29 9.63 16.65
C ALA A 94 -6.32 9.22 17.77
N ARG A 95 -6.37 7.97 18.24
CA ARG A 95 -5.45 7.46 19.27
C ARG A 95 -4.14 6.88 18.72
N ALA A 96 -4.04 6.64 17.42
CA ALA A 96 -2.89 5.98 16.81
C ALA A 96 -1.87 6.98 16.25
N ALA A 97 -0.60 6.58 16.23
CA ALA A 97 0.42 7.22 15.41
C ALA A 97 0.16 6.89 13.94
N LEU A 98 -0.32 7.88 13.19
CA LEU A 98 -0.75 7.73 11.81
C LEU A 98 0.40 7.99 10.81
N PHE A 99 0.71 6.98 10.03
CA PHE A 99 1.63 7.02 8.90
C PHE A 99 0.88 6.73 7.59
N THR A 100 1.42 7.24 6.48
CA THR A 100 0.83 7.01 5.16
C THR A 100 1.91 6.86 4.09
N ASP A 101 1.56 6.40 2.90
CA ASP A 101 2.45 6.39 1.74
C ASP A 101 2.67 7.82 1.21
N ARG A 102 1.58 8.59 1.08
CA ARG A 102 1.56 9.95 0.58
C ARG A 102 0.47 10.77 1.27
N ARG A 103 0.87 11.88 1.91
CA ARG A 103 -0.06 12.79 2.62
C ARG A 103 -1.15 13.32 1.70
N GLU A 104 -0.78 13.74 0.51
CA GLU A 104 -1.72 14.28 -0.47
C GLU A 104 -2.82 13.27 -0.83
N SER A 105 -2.47 12.01 -1.09
CA SER A 105 -3.45 10.95 -1.38
C SER A 105 -4.30 10.63 -0.15
N LEU A 106 -3.70 10.56 1.04
CA LEU A 106 -4.46 10.35 2.28
C LEU A 106 -5.56 11.41 2.47
N LEU A 107 -5.22 12.68 2.33
CA LEU A 107 -6.16 13.79 2.54
C LEU A 107 -7.32 13.77 1.53
N ASN A 108 -7.05 13.39 0.28
CA ASN A 108 -8.01 13.48 -0.81
C ASN A 108 -8.83 12.20 -1.02
N GLU A 109 -8.23 11.04 -0.76
CA GLU A 109 -8.75 9.74 -1.23
C GLU A 109 -9.18 8.82 -0.07
N SER A 110 -8.63 8.98 1.12
CA SER A 110 -8.93 8.08 2.24
C SER A 110 -10.24 8.45 2.93
N GLY A 111 -11.27 7.60 2.78
CA GLY A 111 -12.48 7.74 3.58
C GLY A 111 -12.23 7.54 5.09
N ASP A 112 -11.27 6.70 5.49
CA ASP A 112 -10.84 6.56 6.90
C ASP A 112 -10.42 7.90 7.50
N TYR A 113 -9.46 8.59 6.85
CA TYR A 113 -8.99 9.90 7.31
C TYR A 113 -10.08 10.95 7.25
N ARG A 114 -10.82 11.03 6.13
CA ARG A 114 -11.88 12.03 5.93
C ARG A 114 -12.96 11.93 7.01
N ARG A 115 -13.37 10.71 7.39
CA ARG A 115 -14.33 10.49 8.48
C ARG A 115 -13.76 10.85 9.84
N ALA A 116 -12.44 10.81 10.04
CA ALA A 116 -11.78 11.17 11.28
C ALA A 116 -11.49 12.68 11.45
N THR A 117 -11.70 13.51 10.42
CA THR A 117 -11.35 14.95 10.45
C THR A 117 -12.04 15.81 11.53
N HIS A 118 -13.07 15.27 12.20
CA HIS A 118 -13.69 15.90 13.37
C HIS A 118 -12.93 15.63 14.68
N LEU A 119 -11.97 14.70 14.68
CA LEU A 119 -11.12 14.32 15.82
C LEU A 119 -9.63 14.63 15.57
N ILE A 120 -9.21 14.64 14.31
CA ILE A 120 -7.81 14.85 13.91
C ILE A 120 -7.68 15.90 12.80
N ASP A 121 -6.52 16.53 12.73
CA ASP A 121 -6.14 17.47 11.68
C ASP A 121 -4.90 16.96 10.90
N PRO A 122 -4.49 17.61 9.80
CA PRO A 122 -3.33 17.16 9.01
C PRO A 122 -2.01 17.05 9.79
N GLY A 123 -1.86 17.78 10.91
CA GLY A 123 -0.72 17.69 11.82
C GLY A 123 -0.70 16.39 12.63
N HIS A 124 -1.81 15.64 12.69
CA HIS A 124 -1.85 14.30 13.28
C HIS A 124 -1.07 13.26 12.47
N ILE A 125 -0.87 13.51 11.17
CA ILE A 125 -0.11 12.62 10.29
C ILE A 125 1.38 12.71 10.65
N ARG A 126 1.89 11.68 11.33
CA ARG A 126 3.28 11.62 11.79
C ARG A 126 4.28 11.65 10.65
N GLY A 127 4.02 10.90 9.59
CA GLY A 127 5.04 10.62 8.58
C GLY A 127 4.51 10.01 7.30
N GLU A 128 5.28 10.21 6.23
CA GLU A 128 5.24 9.32 5.07
C GLU A 128 6.17 8.13 5.29
N LEU A 129 5.81 6.95 4.76
CA LEU A 129 6.59 5.72 4.90
C LEU A 129 8.03 5.90 4.38
N GLY A 130 8.22 6.65 3.31
CA GLY A 130 9.56 6.96 2.78
C GLY A 130 10.45 7.72 3.77
N GLU A 131 9.88 8.55 4.64
CA GLU A 131 10.63 9.27 5.67
C GLU A 131 11.11 8.32 6.78
N VAL A 132 10.28 7.33 7.13
CA VAL A 132 10.63 6.27 8.08
C VAL A 132 11.72 5.36 7.51
N LEU A 133 11.55 4.89 6.28
CA LEU A 133 12.50 3.98 5.62
C LEU A 133 13.88 4.61 5.39
N THR A 134 13.94 5.94 5.24
CA THR A 134 15.20 6.67 5.06
C THR A 134 15.82 7.17 6.38
N GLY A 135 15.20 6.87 7.52
CA GLY A 135 15.67 7.31 8.85
C GLY A 135 15.49 8.81 9.11
N ARG A 136 14.73 9.52 8.27
CA ARG A 136 14.42 10.94 8.46
C ARG A 136 13.37 11.18 9.55
N LEU A 137 12.56 10.17 9.83
CA LEU A 137 11.54 10.18 10.86
C LEU A 137 11.58 8.83 11.60
N PRO A 138 11.49 8.80 12.95
CA PRO A 138 11.29 7.54 13.64
C PRO A 138 9.96 6.90 13.24
N GLY A 139 9.91 5.58 13.22
CA GLY A 139 8.66 4.83 13.15
C GLY A 139 7.96 4.83 14.51
N ARG A 140 7.66 3.63 15.02
CA ARG A 140 7.21 3.44 16.40
C ARG A 140 8.22 4.01 17.40
N THR A 141 7.74 4.76 18.39
CA THR A 141 8.56 5.43 19.41
C THR A 141 8.45 4.81 20.79
N THR A 142 7.34 4.10 21.09
CA THR A 142 7.18 3.35 22.35
C THR A 142 6.61 1.95 22.10
N PRO A 143 6.85 0.98 23.01
CA PRO A 143 6.28 -0.37 22.88
C PRO A 143 4.75 -0.36 22.82
N ASP A 144 4.11 0.49 23.63
CA ASP A 144 2.64 0.54 23.79
C ASP A 144 1.93 1.39 22.73
N GLU A 145 2.67 2.11 21.88
CA GLU A 145 2.10 2.98 20.85
C GLU A 145 1.26 2.17 19.86
N ILE A 146 0.04 2.59 19.57
CA ILE A 146 -0.70 2.00 18.45
C ILE A 146 -0.26 2.72 17.18
N THR A 147 0.14 1.96 16.17
CA THR A 147 0.60 2.52 14.90
C THR A 147 -0.37 2.13 13.79
N VAL A 148 -0.77 3.10 12.98
CA VAL A 148 -1.61 2.88 11.79
C VAL A 148 -0.82 3.31 10.57
N PHE A 149 -0.61 2.40 9.63
CA PHE A 149 -0.21 2.73 8.27
C PHE A 149 -1.45 2.68 7.38
N LYS A 150 -1.88 3.84 6.88
CA LYS A 150 -2.98 3.96 5.91
C LYS A 150 -2.41 4.24 4.53
N SER A 151 -2.67 3.32 3.59
CA SER A 151 -2.19 3.43 2.20
C SER A 151 -3.37 3.43 1.23
N PRO A 152 -3.66 4.57 0.59
CA PRO A 152 -4.47 4.63 -0.62
C PRO A 152 -3.77 4.02 -1.84
N GLY A 153 -2.44 3.89 -1.81
CA GLY A 153 -1.61 3.36 -2.89
C GLY A 153 -0.87 4.46 -3.65
N LEU A 154 0.36 4.16 -4.10
CA LEU A 154 1.19 5.10 -4.84
C LEU A 154 1.64 4.52 -6.16
N ALA A 155 1.43 5.23 -7.27
CA ALA A 155 1.75 4.75 -8.63
C ALA A 155 3.22 4.30 -8.83
N VAL A 156 4.15 4.80 -8.02
CA VAL A 156 5.55 4.35 -8.07
C VAL A 156 5.71 2.89 -7.64
N GLU A 157 4.84 2.39 -6.75
CA GLU A 157 4.82 1.01 -6.27
C GLU A 157 4.50 0.07 -7.44
N ASP A 158 3.51 0.44 -8.26
CA ASP A 158 3.14 -0.30 -9.48
C ASP A 158 4.29 -0.31 -10.50
N VAL A 159 4.95 0.83 -10.70
CA VAL A 159 6.07 0.93 -11.65
C VAL A 159 7.25 0.05 -11.22
N VAL A 160 7.56 0.01 -9.93
CA VAL A 160 8.62 -0.85 -9.38
C VAL A 160 8.27 -2.32 -9.56
N VAL A 161 7.03 -2.73 -9.26
CA VAL A 161 6.58 -4.11 -9.47
C VAL A 161 6.58 -4.46 -10.96
N ALA A 162 6.09 -3.58 -11.83
CA ALA A 162 6.07 -3.79 -13.27
C ALA A 162 7.49 -3.98 -13.83
N ARG A 163 8.44 -3.17 -13.38
CA ARG A 163 9.86 -3.31 -13.74
C ARG A 163 10.40 -4.67 -13.28
N HIS A 164 10.17 -5.05 -12.02
CA HIS A 164 10.65 -6.33 -11.48
C HIS A 164 10.09 -7.52 -12.27
N LEU A 165 8.78 -7.51 -12.56
CA LEU A 165 8.13 -8.54 -13.37
C LEU A 165 8.69 -8.58 -14.79
N HIS A 166 8.95 -7.43 -15.40
CA HIS A 166 9.53 -7.34 -16.73
C HIS A 166 10.95 -7.92 -16.76
N GLU A 167 11.81 -7.56 -15.80
CA GLU A 167 13.17 -8.10 -15.68
C GLU A 167 13.14 -9.62 -15.43
N HIS A 168 12.24 -10.11 -14.57
CA HIS A 168 12.06 -11.53 -14.32
C HIS A 168 11.57 -12.29 -15.57
N ALA A 169 10.66 -11.69 -16.34
CA ALA A 169 10.16 -12.27 -17.58
C ALA A 169 11.28 -12.41 -18.61
N LEU A 170 12.12 -11.38 -18.79
CA LEU A 170 13.30 -11.44 -19.65
C LEU A 170 14.28 -12.53 -19.21
N ALA A 171 14.61 -12.58 -17.91
CA ALA A 171 15.55 -13.55 -17.35
C ALA A 171 15.08 -15.01 -17.50
N THR A 172 13.77 -15.24 -17.50
CA THR A 172 13.19 -16.58 -17.55
C THR A 172 12.58 -16.97 -18.90
N GLY A 173 12.76 -16.12 -19.93
CA GLY A 173 12.21 -16.35 -21.27
C GLY A 173 10.68 -16.39 -21.30
N ARG A 174 10.02 -15.72 -20.35
CA ARG A 174 8.55 -15.63 -20.25
C ARG A 174 8.05 -14.36 -20.92
N GLY A 175 6.80 -14.38 -21.38
CA GLY A 175 6.15 -13.25 -22.05
C GLY A 175 6.12 -13.40 -23.58
N GLY A 176 5.26 -12.61 -24.22
CA GLY A 176 5.07 -12.63 -25.67
C GLY A 176 5.06 -11.22 -26.24
N ARG A 177 5.49 -11.07 -27.50
CA ARG A 177 5.33 -9.80 -28.23
C ARG A 177 3.90 -9.71 -28.73
N SER A 178 3.13 -8.75 -28.21
CA SER A 178 1.86 -8.37 -28.84
C SER A 178 2.13 -7.33 -29.92
N THR A 179 1.62 -7.55 -31.13
CA THR A 179 1.64 -6.58 -32.24
C THR A 179 0.38 -5.71 -32.27
N SER A 180 -0.44 -5.76 -31.22
CA SER A 180 -1.76 -5.11 -31.18
C SER A 180 -1.74 -3.59 -30.97
N VAL A 181 -0.59 -2.99 -30.63
CA VAL A 181 -0.45 -1.53 -30.63
C VAL A 181 -0.15 -1.07 -32.05
N ARG A 182 -1.17 -1.11 -32.92
CA ARG A 182 -1.13 -0.38 -34.19
C ARG A 182 -1.64 1.04 -33.91
N PRO A 183 -0.82 2.10 -34.06
CA PRO A 183 -1.37 3.44 -34.12
C PRO A 183 -2.34 3.47 -35.31
N ALA A 184 -3.60 3.82 -35.04
CA ALA A 184 -4.65 3.83 -36.05
C ALA A 184 -4.19 4.66 -37.27
N GLY A 185 -4.15 4.03 -38.44
CA GLY A 185 -4.01 4.72 -39.73
C GLY A 185 -2.59 4.97 -40.28
N ARG A 186 -1.50 4.51 -39.66
CA ARG A 186 -0.14 4.64 -40.27
C ARG A 186 0.50 3.29 -40.60
N ARG A 187 0.91 3.13 -41.86
CA ARG A 187 1.76 2.01 -42.32
C ARG A 187 3.16 2.26 -41.72
N LEU A 188 3.60 1.40 -40.79
CA LEU A 188 4.93 1.51 -40.18
C LEU A 188 5.99 1.18 -41.24
N VAL A 189 6.84 2.16 -41.57
CA VAL A 189 7.98 2.01 -42.48
C VAL A 189 9.23 1.99 -41.61
N GLY A 190 9.43 0.89 -40.88
CA GLY A 190 10.56 0.70 -39.96
C GLY A 190 10.17 0.77 -38.48
N VAL A 191 10.64 -0.22 -37.71
CA VAL A 191 10.62 -0.22 -36.25
C VAL A 191 12.09 -0.19 -35.81
N GLU A 192 12.59 1.00 -35.46
CA GLU A 192 13.86 1.09 -34.75
C GLU A 192 13.60 0.84 -33.26
N THR A 193 14.33 -0.12 -32.70
CA THR A 193 14.30 -0.36 -31.26
C THR A 193 15.25 0.63 -30.62
N VAL A 194 14.73 1.76 -30.13
CA VAL A 194 15.50 2.65 -29.27
C VAL A 194 15.45 2.06 -27.86
N ALA A 195 16.53 1.41 -27.44
CA ALA A 195 16.71 1.05 -26.04
C ALA A 195 16.90 2.34 -25.23
N VAL A 196 15.82 2.83 -24.64
CA VAL A 196 15.89 3.91 -23.65
C VAL A 196 16.07 3.28 -22.28
N ASP A 197 17.19 3.56 -21.61
CA ASP A 197 17.30 3.33 -20.17
C ASP A 197 16.21 4.19 -19.48
N PRO A 198 15.21 3.57 -18.82
CA PRO A 198 14.09 4.30 -18.24
C PRO A 198 14.52 5.25 -17.11
N VAL A 199 15.60 4.90 -16.40
CA VAL A 199 16.11 5.66 -15.26
C VAL A 199 16.91 6.86 -15.75
N GLN A 200 17.80 6.64 -16.73
CA GLN A 200 18.65 7.71 -17.27
C GLN A 200 17.82 8.77 -18.01
N SER A 201 16.81 8.34 -18.78
CA SER A 201 15.94 9.26 -19.51
C SER A 201 15.04 10.10 -18.61
N PHE A 202 14.63 9.61 -17.43
CA PHE A 202 13.88 10.41 -16.44
C PHE A 202 14.79 11.45 -15.77
N VAL A 203 16.02 11.08 -15.41
CA VAL A 203 17.02 11.99 -14.83
C VAL A 203 17.41 13.10 -15.82
N GLU A 204 17.68 12.74 -17.08
CA GLU A 204 18.02 13.70 -18.15
C GLU A 204 16.87 14.66 -18.47
N ARG A 205 15.61 14.17 -18.50
CA ARG A 205 14.44 15.03 -18.68
C ARG A 205 14.26 16.03 -17.54
N ARG A 206 14.64 15.66 -16.30
CA ARG A 206 14.58 16.56 -15.14
C ARG A 206 15.70 17.61 -15.18
N GLN A 207 16.92 17.20 -15.55
CA GLN A 207 18.07 18.10 -15.72
C GLN A 207 17.87 19.10 -16.87
N ASN A 208 17.29 18.66 -17.99
CA ASN A 208 16.99 19.55 -19.14
C ASN A 208 15.81 20.50 -18.89
N ARG A 209 14.81 20.11 -18.07
CA ARG A 209 13.78 21.07 -17.60
C ARG A 209 14.35 22.13 -16.68
N GLY A 210 15.29 21.77 -15.80
CA GLY A 210 16.02 22.74 -14.95
C GLY A 210 16.84 23.74 -15.76
N ARG A 211 17.52 23.29 -16.83
CA ARG A 211 18.29 24.18 -17.72
C ARG A 211 17.42 25.10 -18.58
N ARG A 212 16.23 24.66 -19.01
CA ARG A 212 15.30 25.52 -19.76
C ARG A 212 14.61 26.58 -18.89
N ALA A 213 14.39 26.30 -17.61
CA ALA A 213 13.88 27.29 -16.66
C ALA A 213 14.91 28.39 -16.34
N ALA A 214 16.21 28.07 -16.38
CA ALA A 214 17.29 29.03 -16.15
C ALA A 214 17.64 29.90 -17.39
N ALA A 215 17.20 29.52 -18.59
CA ALA A 215 17.48 30.23 -19.84
C ALA A 215 16.33 31.16 -20.30
N GLY A 216 15.29 31.32 -19.48
CA GLY A 216 14.06 32.04 -19.81
C GLY A 216 13.80 33.29 -18.96
N ILE A 217 14.85 33.95 -18.47
CA ILE A 217 14.77 35.32 -17.92
C ILE A 217 15.92 36.14 -18.51
N ALA A 218 15.65 36.75 -19.66
CA ALA A 218 16.33 37.92 -20.19
C ALA A 218 15.35 38.63 -21.14
#